data_AF-A0A3P1XQ69-F1
#
_entry.id   AF-A0A3P1XQ69-F1
#
_cell.length_a   1.000
_cell.length_b   1.000
_cell.length_c   1.000
_cell.angle_alpha   90.00
_cell.angle_beta   90.00
_cell.angle_gamma   90.00
#
_symmetry.space_group_name_H-M   'P 1'
#
loop_
_entity.id
_entity.type
_entity.pdbx_description
1 polymer ?
#
loop_
_entity_poly.entity_id
_entity_poly.type
_entity_poly.pdbx_seq_one_letter_code
_entity_poly.pdbx_strand_id
1 'polypeptide(L)'
;MTTTIRNQKPVGSPRVVALDVLRGIAIIGTLATNIWIFALAGQDSSVAVDGEMNPSLFQQLTNLVTDGKWIGLLTIMFGIGLEIQRQSAIRRGQKWPGRYPWRAALLILDGLLNYFFIFEFDVLMGYGLTALVVAAVLARGEKAQKIWMWVCVSVHLLVHVAAGIVVTLLSSGEESIYEQQSEDYEEPPIDSYWAGVVYRFTNFFNGRMEIPIMFLMGLGLFLVGARLYRAGIFAPEGKRIRRITMLL
;
A
#
# COMPACT_ATOMS: atom_id res chain seq x y z
N MET A 1 -2.20 -20.29 -56.61
CA MET A 1 -2.55 -20.67 -55.24
C MET A 1 -1.81 -19.72 -54.30
N THR A 2 -2.49 -18.69 -53.82
CA THR A 2 -1.87 -17.64 -52.98
C THR A 2 -2.52 -17.71 -51.61
N THR A 3 -1.80 -18.26 -50.63
CA THR A 3 -2.26 -18.42 -49.26
C THR A 3 -2.29 -17.06 -48.57
N THR A 4 -3.48 -16.50 -48.39
CA THR A 4 -3.70 -15.25 -47.66
C THR A 4 -3.43 -15.49 -46.17
N ILE A 5 -2.31 -14.97 -45.65
CA ILE A 5 -2.03 -14.97 -44.21
C ILE A 5 -3.02 -14.02 -43.55
N ARG A 6 -4.04 -14.59 -42.89
CA ARG A 6 -5.05 -13.86 -42.14
C ARG A 6 -4.36 -13.18 -40.95
N ASN A 7 -4.24 -11.85 -41.03
CA ASN A 7 -3.75 -10.98 -39.98
C ASN A 7 -4.61 -11.18 -38.71
N GLN A 8 -4.15 -12.01 -37.77
CA GLN A 8 -4.83 -12.21 -36.49
C GLN A 8 -4.66 -10.92 -35.68
N LYS A 9 -5.76 -10.20 -35.46
CA LYS A 9 -5.80 -9.12 -34.46
C LYS A 9 -5.27 -9.70 -33.14
N PRO A 10 -4.36 -9.00 -32.42
CA PRO A 10 -3.89 -9.49 -31.14
C PRO A 10 -5.10 -9.61 -30.21
N VAL A 11 -5.45 -10.85 -29.86
CA VAL A 11 -6.50 -11.15 -28.89
C VAL A 11 -6.08 -10.44 -27.60
N GLY A 12 -6.89 -9.47 -27.15
CA GLY A 12 -6.67 -8.78 -25.89
C GLY A 12 -6.46 -9.82 -24.79
N SER A 13 -5.51 -9.58 -23.90
CA SER A 13 -5.28 -10.51 -22.79
C SER A 13 -6.58 -10.70 -22.01
N PRO A 14 -7.00 -11.93 -21.70
CA PRO A 14 -8.26 -12.18 -21.00
C PRO A 14 -8.32 -11.34 -19.73
N ARG A 15 -9.44 -10.61 -19.53
CA ARG A 15 -9.68 -9.88 -18.29
C ARG A 15 -9.70 -10.89 -17.14
N VAL A 16 -8.93 -10.62 -16.09
CA VAL A 16 -8.89 -11.48 -14.91
C VAL A 16 -9.99 -11.01 -13.96
N VAL A 17 -11.19 -11.56 -14.09
CA VAL A 17 -12.37 -11.16 -13.29
C VAL A 17 -12.07 -11.21 -11.78
N ALA A 18 -11.32 -12.22 -11.33
CA ALA A 18 -10.90 -12.34 -9.94
C ALA A 18 -10.06 -11.13 -9.45
N LEU A 19 -9.22 -10.56 -10.31
CA LEU A 19 -8.43 -9.37 -9.99
C LEU A 19 -9.32 -8.13 -9.83
N ASP A 20 -10.35 -8.00 -10.67
CA ASP A 20 -11.29 -6.88 -10.60
C ASP A 20 -12.15 -6.95 -9.33
N VAL A 21 -12.61 -8.16 -8.95
CA VAL A 21 -13.33 -8.40 -7.69
C VAL A 21 -12.46 -8.10 -6.47
N LEU A 22 -11.21 -8.59 -6.44
CA LEU A 22 -10.29 -8.35 -5.33
C LEU A 22 -9.98 -6.86 -5.15
N ARG A 23 -9.88 -6.10 -6.25
CA ARG A 23 -9.73 -4.64 -6.20
C ARG A 23 -10.96 -3.97 -5.61
N GLY A 24 -12.15 -4.36 -6.04
CA GLY A 24 -13.41 -3.84 -5.48
C GLY A 24 -13.50 -4.08 -3.98
N ILE A 25 -13.19 -5.29 -3.52
CA ILE A 25 -13.14 -5.66 -2.10
C ILE A 25 -12.12 -4.80 -1.35
N ALA A 26 -10.91 -4.63 -1.89
CA ALA A 26 -9.88 -3.83 -1.24
C ALA A 26 -10.28 -2.34 -1.10
N ILE A 27 -10.93 -1.77 -2.12
CA ILE A 27 -11.43 -0.40 -2.09
C ILE A 27 -12.54 -0.25 -1.05
N ILE A 28 -13.52 -1.16 -1.03
CA ILE A 28 -14.62 -1.14 -0.06
C ILE A 28 -14.09 -1.30 1.37
N GLY A 29 -13.14 -2.22 1.58
CA GLY A 29 -12.51 -2.43 2.88
C GLY A 29 -11.77 -1.19 3.38
N THR A 30 -11.00 -0.54 2.49
CA THR A 30 -10.30 0.71 2.82
C THR A 30 -11.27 1.84 3.14
N LEU A 31 -12.35 1.97 2.36
CA LEU A 31 -13.41 2.96 2.60
C LEU A 31 -14.09 2.74 3.95
N ALA A 32 -14.44 1.49 4.27
CA ALA A 32 -15.09 1.15 5.54
C ALA A 32 -14.20 1.49 6.75
N THR A 33 -12.90 1.17 6.68
CA THR A 33 -11.93 1.56 7.73
C THR A 33 -11.84 3.08 7.88
N ASN A 34 -11.80 3.83 6.79
CA ASN A 34 -11.76 5.30 6.87
C ASN A 34 -13.04 5.87 7.48
N ILE A 35 -14.23 5.40 7.05
CA ILE A 35 -15.51 5.83 7.63
C ILE A 35 -15.54 5.56 9.14
N TRP A 36 -15.06 4.39 9.57
CA TRP A 36 -14.97 4.03 10.98
C TRP A 36 -14.05 4.98 11.76
N ILE A 37 -12.86 5.26 11.25
CA ILE A 37 -11.90 6.19 11.87
C ILE A 37 -12.52 7.59 12.02
N PHE A 38 -13.19 8.10 10.98
CA PHE A 38 -13.85 9.40 11.06
C PHE A 38 -15.05 9.42 12.02
N ALA A 39 -15.80 8.32 12.09
CA ALA A 39 -16.92 8.20 13.03
C ALA A 39 -16.46 8.15 14.50
N LEU A 40 -15.24 7.64 14.76
CA LEU A 40 -14.62 7.68 16.07
C LEU A 40 -13.99 9.05 16.36
N ALA A 41 -13.33 9.68 15.39
CA ALA A 41 -12.70 10.99 15.56
C ALA A 41 -13.71 12.13 15.79
N GLY A 42 -14.98 11.96 15.38
CA GLY A 42 -16.07 12.90 15.64
C GLY A 42 -16.82 12.67 16.94
N GLN A 43 -16.48 11.65 17.73
CA GLN A 43 -16.99 11.49 19.09
C GLN A 43 -16.03 12.17 20.05
N ASP A 44 -16.52 13.14 20.83
CA ASP A 44 -15.76 13.73 21.93
C ASP A 44 -15.11 12.60 22.74
N SER A 45 -13.79 12.71 22.91
CA SER A 45 -12.93 11.82 23.71
C SER A 45 -13.34 11.70 25.18
N SER A 46 -14.45 12.33 25.58
CA SER A 46 -15.08 12.25 26.90
C SER A 46 -16.02 11.06 27.08
N VAL A 47 -16.37 10.32 26.03
CA VAL A 47 -17.26 9.13 26.12
C VAL A 47 -16.48 7.81 26.27
N ALA A 48 -15.15 7.83 26.15
CA ALA A 48 -14.31 6.69 26.55
C ALA A 48 -14.05 6.72 28.07
N VAL A 49 -15.14 6.64 28.84
CA VAL A 49 -15.11 6.44 30.29
C VAL A 49 -14.71 5.00 30.60
N ASP A 50 -13.79 4.88 31.55
CA ASP A 50 -13.48 3.74 32.41
C ASP A 50 -12.96 2.45 31.77
N GLY A 51 -11.65 2.29 31.87
CA GLY A 51 -11.01 0.98 31.93
C GLY A 51 -9.57 1.03 31.47
N GLU A 52 -8.63 0.92 32.42
CA GLU A 52 -7.25 0.54 32.17
C GLU A 52 -7.21 -0.70 31.27
N MET A 53 -7.11 -0.48 29.97
CA MET A 53 -6.90 -1.57 29.02
C MET A 53 -5.54 -1.30 28.40
N ASN A 54 -4.50 -1.77 29.09
CA ASN A 54 -3.28 -2.18 28.39
C ASN A 54 -3.74 -3.10 27.26
N PRO A 55 -3.75 -2.64 25.99
CA PRO A 55 -4.31 -3.46 24.94
C PRO A 55 -3.40 -4.68 24.84
N SER A 56 -3.95 -5.85 25.15
CA SER A 56 -3.18 -7.09 25.11
C SER A 56 -2.47 -7.18 23.75
N LEU A 57 -1.28 -7.78 23.68
CA LEU A 57 -0.58 -8.02 22.41
C LEU A 57 -1.52 -8.61 21.36
N PHE A 58 -2.50 -9.41 21.78
CA PHE A 58 -3.56 -9.95 20.95
C PHE A 58 -4.47 -8.89 20.32
N GLN A 59 -4.88 -7.86 21.06
CA GLN A 59 -5.73 -6.78 20.55
C GLN A 59 -4.96 -5.85 19.61
N GLN A 60 -3.69 -5.55 19.93
CA GLN A 60 -2.79 -4.80 19.05
C GLN A 60 -2.53 -5.56 17.73
N LEU A 61 -2.27 -6.87 17.81
CA LEU A 61 -2.13 -7.73 16.63
C LEU A 61 -3.43 -7.81 15.83
N THR A 62 -4.58 -7.90 16.50
CA THR A 62 -5.89 -7.98 15.83
C THR A 62 -6.22 -6.68 15.12
N ASN A 63 -5.96 -5.52 15.71
CA ASN A 63 -6.14 -4.22 15.06
C ASN A 63 -5.15 -4.04 13.90
N LEU A 64 -3.87 -4.36 14.10
CA LEU A 64 -2.84 -4.30 13.05
C LEU A 64 -3.18 -5.19 11.85
N VAL A 65 -3.67 -6.41 12.10
CA VAL A 65 -4.10 -7.35 11.05
C VAL A 65 -5.41 -6.90 10.41
N THR A 66 -6.32 -6.32 11.17
CA THR A 66 -7.64 -5.88 10.67
C THR A 66 -7.53 -4.63 9.80
N ASP A 67 -6.64 -3.70 10.14
CA ASP A 67 -6.45 -2.44 9.42
C ASP A 67 -5.45 -2.59 8.26
N GLY A 68 -4.39 -3.39 8.45
CA GLY A 68 -3.35 -3.62 7.45
C GLY A 68 -3.77 -4.54 6.29
N LYS A 69 -4.77 -5.43 6.47
CA LYS A 69 -5.15 -6.43 5.45
C LYS A 69 -5.64 -5.82 4.15
N TRP A 70 -6.40 -4.72 4.20
CA TRP A 70 -6.98 -4.10 3.01
C TRP A 70 -5.94 -3.36 2.19
N ILE A 71 -5.06 -2.62 2.87
CA ILE A 71 -3.92 -1.93 2.24
C ILE A 71 -2.95 -2.97 1.67
N GLY A 72 -2.65 -4.03 2.41
CA GLY A 72 -1.81 -5.14 1.93
C GLY A 72 -2.39 -5.83 0.69
N LEU A 73 -3.69 -6.11 0.70
CA LEU A 73 -4.38 -6.69 -0.46
C LEU A 73 -4.32 -5.75 -1.68
N LEU A 74 -4.62 -4.47 -1.49
CA LEU A 74 -4.57 -3.46 -2.54
C LEU A 74 -3.17 -3.36 -3.15
N THR A 75 -2.15 -3.35 -2.29
CA THR A 75 -0.72 -3.34 -2.65
C THR A 75 -0.35 -4.55 -3.51
N ILE A 76 -0.77 -5.76 -3.11
CA ILE A 76 -0.53 -6.99 -3.88
C ILE A 76 -1.26 -6.93 -5.24
N MET A 77 -2.51 -6.46 -5.27
CA MET A 77 -3.28 -6.29 -6.51
C MET A 77 -2.63 -5.29 -7.48
N PHE A 78 -2.00 -4.25 -6.94
CA PHE A 78 -1.23 -3.29 -7.71
C PHE A 78 0.01 -3.94 -8.35
N GLY A 79 0.75 -4.74 -7.56
CA GLY A 79 1.88 -5.55 -8.04
C GLY A 79 1.51 -6.53 -9.15
N ILE A 80 0.37 -7.21 -9.02
CA ILE A 80 -0.20 -8.06 -10.08
C ILE A 80 -0.50 -7.23 -11.33
N GLY A 81 -1.16 -6.08 -11.17
CA GLY A 81 -1.48 -5.18 -12.27
C GLY A 81 -0.24 -4.68 -13.02
N LEU A 82 0.86 -4.45 -12.31
CA LEU A 82 2.13 -4.05 -12.89
C LEU A 82 2.77 -5.18 -13.71
N GLU A 83 2.77 -6.41 -13.20
CA GLU A 83 3.29 -7.57 -13.92
C GLU A 83 2.46 -7.88 -15.18
N ILE A 84 1.13 -7.72 -15.11
CA ILE A 84 0.25 -7.84 -16.30
C ILE A 84 0.68 -6.84 -17.38
N GLN A 85 0.93 -5.58 -16.99
CA GLN A 85 1.40 -4.54 -17.92
C GLN A 85 2.77 -4.89 -18.50
N ARG A 86 3.71 -5.40 -17.68
CA ARG A 86 5.03 -5.86 -18.12
C ARG A 86 4.94 -6.96 -19.16
N GLN A 87 4.22 -8.04 -18.85
CA GLN A 87 4.06 -9.16 -19.79
C GLN A 87 3.35 -8.72 -21.07
N SER A 88 2.40 -7.80 -20.95
CA SER A 88 1.69 -7.25 -22.11
C SER A 88 2.58 -6.38 -23.00
N ALA A 89 3.53 -5.62 -22.43
CA ALA A 89 4.54 -4.88 -23.18
C ALA A 89 5.48 -5.85 -23.93
N ILE A 90 5.96 -6.89 -23.24
CA ILE A 90 6.82 -7.93 -23.80
C ILE A 90 6.14 -8.67 -24.95
N ARG A 91 4.88 -9.10 -24.77
CA ARG A 91 4.08 -9.74 -25.84
C ARG A 91 3.90 -8.85 -27.07
N ARG A 92 3.92 -7.53 -26.89
CA ARG A 92 3.81 -6.53 -27.96
C ARG A 92 5.15 -6.09 -28.54
N GLY A 93 6.26 -6.72 -28.14
CA GLY A 93 7.61 -6.35 -28.58
C GLY A 93 8.05 -4.96 -28.10
N GLN A 94 7.41 -4.40 -27.07
CA GLN A 94 7.74 -3.08 -26.53
C GLN A 94 8.79 -3.20 -25.41
N LYS A 95 9.68 -2.20 -25.33
CA LYS A 95 10.64 -2.10 -24.22
C LYS A 95 9.90 -1.86 -22.90
N TRP A 96 10.35 -2.53 -21.84
CA TRP A 96 9.92 -2.29 -20.46
C TRP A 96 11.04 -1.60 -19.67
N PRO A 97 10.76 -0.58 -18.82
CA PRO A 97 9.46 -0.05 -18.42
C PRO A 97 8.79 0.89 -19.45
N GLY A 98 9.46 1.24 -20.54
CA GLY A 98 8.85 1.97 -21.67
C GLY A 98 8.14 3.26 -21.25
N ARG A 99 6.83 3.36 -21.52
CA ARG A 99 5.99 4.52 -21.15
C ARG A 99 5.34 4.40 -19.76
N TYR A 100 5.63 3.34 -19.01
CA TYR A 100 5.06 3.15 -17.67
C TYR A 100 5.37 4.31 -16.70
N PRO A 101 6.59 4.91 -16.68
CA PRO A 101 6.89 6.03 -15.79
C PRO A 101 5.91 7.21 -15.91
N TRP A 102 5.38 7.47 -17.10
CA TRP A 102 4.36 8.51 -17.30
C TRP A 102 3.06 8.19 -16.56
N ARG A 103 2.62 6.93 -16.57
CA ARG A 103 1.43 6.49 -15.83
C ARG A 103 1.65 6.58 -14.33
N ALA A 104 2.83 6.20 -13.86
CA ALA A 104 3.20 6.34 -12.46
C ALA A 104 3.25 7.82 -12.05
N ALA A 105 3.78 8.70 -12.90
CA ALA A 105 3.81 10.15 -12.64
C ALA A 105 2.40 10.75 -12.54
N LEU A 106 1.47 10.34 -13.40
CA LEU A 106 0.06 10.75 -13.28
C LEU A 106 -0.56 10.29 -11.95
N LEU A 107 -0.26 9.07 -11.50
CA LEU A 107 -0.76 8.55 -10.23
C LEU A 107 -0.17 9.27 -9.02
N ILE A 108 1.12 9.60 -9.08
CA ILE A 108 1.81 10.40 -8.07
C ILE A 108 1.19 11.80 -7.99
N LEU A 109 0.96 12.43 -9.15
CA LEU A 109 0.35 13.76 -9.22
C LEU A 109 -1.08 13.75 -8.70
N ASP A 110 -1.87 12.73 -9.03
CA ASP A 110 -3.22 12.56 -8.50
C ASP A 110 -3.21 12.42 -6.96
N GLY A 111 -2.31 11.60 -6.42
CA GLY A 111 -2.13 11.46 -4.97
C GLY A 111 -1.63 12.74 -4.29
N LEU A 112 -0.77 13.50 -4.97
CA LEU A 112 -0.27 14.79 -4.47
C LEU A 112 -1.39 15.84 -4.41
N LEU A 113 -2.24 15.89 -5.43
CA LEU A 113 -3.41 16.77 -5.42
C LEU A 113 -4.42 16.32 -4.36
N ASN A 114 -4.67 15.03 -4.24
CA ASN A 114 -5.54 14.49 -3.19
C ASN A 114 -5.04 14.88 -1.79
N TYR A 115 -3.73 14.79 -1.56
CA TYR A 115 -3.11 15.19 -0.31
C TYR A 115 -3.38 16.64 0.07
N PHE A 116 -3.07 17.56 -0.83
CA PHE A 116 -3.19 18.99 -0.52
C PHE A 116 -4.65 19.40 -0.35
N PHE A 117 -5.53 18.91 -1.24
CA PHE A 117 -6.88 19.44 -1.37
C PHE A 117 -7.98 18.61 -0.68
N ILE A 118 -7.73 17.34 -0.38
CA ILE A 118 -8.78 16.43 0.08
C ILE A 118 -8.42 15.83 1.44
N PHE A 119 -7.36 15.02 1.52
CA PHE A 119 -7.09 14.24 2.72
C PHE A 119 -5.62 13.90 2.91
N GLU A 120 -5.14 13.95 4.15
CA GLU A 120 -3.73 13.75 4.50
C GLU A 120 -3.25 12.31 4.24
N PHE A 121 -4.11 11.32 4.47
CA PHE A 121 -3.75 9.90 4.37
C PHE A 121 -4.00 9.31 2.97
N ASP A 122 -3.38 9.91 1.95
CA ASP A 122 -3.42 9.41 0.58
C ASP A 122 -2.42 8.26 0.34
N VAL A 123 -2.92 7.16 -0.22
CA VAL A 123 -2.13 5.97 -0.59
C VAL A 123 -1.67 6.00 -2.06
N LEU A 124 -2.32 6.80 -2.92
CA LEU A 124 -2.05 6.86 -4.36
C LEU A 124 -0.62 7.31 -4.65
N MET A 125 -0.15 8.35 -3.95
CA MET A 125 1.21 8.86 -4.11
C MET A 125 2.26 7.82 -3.73
N GLY A 126 2.09 7.16 -2.58
CA GLY A 126 2.97 6.10 -2.10
C GLY A 126 3.02 4.91 -3.06
N TYR A 127 1.87 4.49 -3.59
CA TYR A 127 1.80 3.44 -4.61
C TYR A 127 2.41 3.86 -5.94
N GLY A 128 2.22 5.10 -6.39
CA GLY A 128 2.84 5.59 -7.62
C GLY A 128 4.37 5.57 -7.54
N LEU A 129 4.93 6.03 -6.42
CA LEU A 129 6.36 6.01 -6.17
C LEU A 129 6.89 4.57 -6.08
N THR A 130 6.21 3.73 -5.32
CA THR A 130 6.54 2.29 -5.19
C THR A 130 6.51 1.61 -6.56
N ALA A 131 5.45 1.82 -7.33
CA ALA A 131 5.26 1.20 -8.64
C ALA A 131 6.34 1.62 -9.64
N LEU A 132 6.81 2.87 -9.58
CA LEU A 132 7.90 3.36 -10.42
C LEU A 132 9.19 2.57 -10.14
N VAL A 133 9.53 2.39 -8.86
CA VAL A 133 10.74 1.65 -8.46
C VAL A 133 10.57 0.16 -8.78
N VAL A 134 9.43 -0.44 -8.46
CA VAL A 134 9.14 -1.84 -8.78
C VAL A 134 9.19 -2.06 -10.30
N ALA A 135 8.71 -1.13 -11.12
CA ALA A 135 8.78 -1.25 -12.57
C ALA A 135 10.24 -1.34 -13.05
N ALA A 136 11.15 -0.57 -12.46
CA ALA A 136 12.59 -0.66 -12.72
C ALA A 136 13.19 -1.98 -12.20
N VAL A 137 12.78 -2.46 -11.01
CA VAL A 137 13.20 -3.76 -10.46
C VAL A 137 12.73 -4.92 -11.35
N LEU A 138 11.52 -4.84 -11.89
CA LEU A 138 10.96 -5.83 -12.83
C LEU A 138 11.65 -5.83 -14.19
N ALA A 139 12.38 -4.77 -14.54
CA ALA A 139 13.27 -4.75 -15.71
C ALA A 139 14.60 -5.50 -15.46
N ARG A 140 14.93 -5.84 -14.20
CA ARG A 140 16.10 -6.64 -13.84
C ARG A 140 15.78 -8.14 -13.85
N GLY A 141 16.82 -8.96 -13.78
CA GLY A 141 16.70 -10.43 -13.74
C GLY A 141 15.98 -10.95 -12.49
N GLU A 142 15.50 -12.19 -12.54
CA GLU A 142 14.67 -12.77 -11.47
C GLU A 142 15.35 -12.85 -10.11
N LYS A 143 16.69 -13.05 -10.11
CA LYS A 143 17.52 -13.06 -8.89
C LYS A 143 17.46 -11.71 -8.19
N ALA A 144 17.68 -10.62 -8.92
CA ALA A 144 17.59 -9.26 -8.39
C ALA A 144 16.20 -9.01 -7.79
N GLN A 145 15.14 -9.39 -8.51
CA GLN A 145 13.77 -9.25 -8.01
C GLN A 145 13.52 -10.03 -6.71
N LYS A 146 14.14 -11.22 -6.52
CA LYS A 146 14.04 -11.98 -5.24
C LYS A 146 14.76 -11.25 -4.11
N ILE A 147 15.98 -10.76 -4.40
CA ILE A 147 16.79 -10.05 -3.42
C ILE A 147 16.05 -8.80 -2.95
N TRP A 148 15.58 -7.95 -3.86
CA TRP A 148 14.82 -6.75 -3.53
C TRP A 148 13.57 -7.07 -2.71
N MET A 149 12.82 -8.12 -3.07
CA MET A 149 11.64 -8.55 -2.33
C MET A 149 11.97 -8.91 -0.88
N TRP A 150 12.96 -9.79 -0.67
CA TRP A 150 13.32 -10.23 0.68
C TRP A 150 13.98 -9.12 1.50
N VAL A 151 14.88 -8.33 0.90
CA VAL A 151 15.53 -7.20 1.57
C VAL A 151 14.48 -6.20 2.05
N CYS A 152 13.54 -5.79 1.20
CA CYS A 152 12.53 -4.80 1.60
C CYS A 152 11.58 -5.33 2.68
N VAL A 153 11.12 -6.58 2.57
CA VAL A 153 10.29 -7.20 3.62
C VAL A 153 11.07 -7.32 4.93
N SER A 154 12.30 -7.81 4.90
CA SER A 154 13.13 -7.98 6.11
C SER A 154 13.48 -6.65 6.76
N VAL A 155 13.85 -5.63 5.99
CA VAL A 155 14.14 -4.29 6.54
C VAL A 155 12.87 -3.68 7.14
N HIS A 156 11.71 -3.86 6.51
CA HIS A 156 10.44 -3.33 7.04
C HIS A 156 10.09 -3.95 8.38
N LEU A 157 10.17 -5.28 8.48
CA LEU A 157 9.95 -6.00 9.73
C LEU A 157 10.95 -5.58 10.80
N LEU A 158 12.23 -5.42 10.44
CA LEU A 158 13.27 -4.99 11.37
C LEU A 158 13.02 -3.57 11.90
N VAL A 159 12.60 -2.63 11.04
CA VAL A 159 12.25 -1.27 11.46
C VAL A 159 11.06 -1.29 12.43
N HIS A 160 10.01 -2.06 12.14
CA HIS A 160 8.87 -2.17 13.07
C HIS A 160 9.23 -2.82 14.39
N VAL A 161 10.05 -3.88 14.39
CA VAL A 161 10.53 -4.51 15.62
C VAL A 161 11.40 -3.55 16.42
N ALA A 162 12.33 -2.85 15.77
CA ALA A 162 13.18 -1.86 16.41
C ALA A 162 12.35 -0.70 17.00
N ALA A 163 11.39 -0.17 16.25
CA ALA A 163 10.49 0.87 16.74
C ALA A 163 9.67 0.40 17.94
N GLY A 164 9.12 -0.83 17.89
CA GLY A 164 8.39 -1.41 19.02
C GLY A 164 9.26 -1.59 20.27
N ILE A 165 10.52 -2.03 20.11
CA ILE A 165 11.48 -2.12 21.21
C ILE A 165 11.78 -0.74 21.78
N VAL A 166 12.05 0.26 20.93
CA VAL A 166 12.32 1.64 21.38
C VAL A 166 11.15 2.20 22.17
N VAL A 167 9.92 2.07 21.67
CA VAL A 167 8.70 2.49 22.39
C VAL A 167 8.62 1.78 23.74
N THR A 168 8.79 0.45 23.78
CA THR A 168 8.72 -0.33 25.03
C THR A 168 9.77 0.11 26.05
N LEU A 169 11.01 0.38 25.61
CA LEU A 169 12.08 0.83 26.48
C LEU A 169 11.83 2.25 27.02
N LEU A 170 11.37 3.16 26.17
CA LEU A 170 11.09 4.54 26.55
C LEU A 170 9.86 4.65 27.45
N SER A 171 8.86 3.77 27.29
CA SER A 171 7.66 3.71 28.12
C SER A 171 7.86 2.96 29.45
N SER A 172 9.06 2.43 29.72
CA SER A 172 9.37 1.72 30.98
C SER A 172 9.97 2.60 32.08
N GLY A 173 10.25 3.88 31.78
CA GLY A 173 10.55 4.93 32.76
C GLY A 173 9.39 5.93 32.80
N GLU A 174 9.10 6.48 33.99
CA GLU A 174 7.96 7.34 34.31
C GLU A 174 7.62 8.46 33.30
N GLU A 175 6.31 8.78 33.25
CA GLU A 175 5.56 9.60 32.28
C GLU A 175 5.51 9.03 30.86
N SER A 176 4.31 8.59 30.46
CA SER A 176 4.09 8.09 29.12
C SER A 176 4.40 9.22 28.12
N ILE A 177 5.24 8.97 27.11
CA ILE A 177 5.47 9.91 26.00
C ILE A 177 4.12 10.41 25.41
N TYR A 178 3.08 9.59 25.54
CA TYR A 178 1.71 9.92 25.17
C TYR A 178 1.06 11.02 26.03
N GLU A 179 1.27 11.06 27.36
CA GLU A 179 0.80 12.15 28.23
C GLU A 179 1.54 13.45 27.94
N GLN A 180 2.87 13.41 27.82
CA GLN A 180 3.67 14.60 27.57
C GLN A 180 3.43 15.19 26.17
N GLN A 181 3.18 14.34 25.18
CA GLN A 181 2.79 14.77 23.84
C GLN A 181 1.34 15.29 23.80
N SER A 182 0.47 14.94 24.75
CA SER A 182 -0.91 15.44 24.82
C SER A 182 -1.04 16.82 25.49
N GLU A 183 -0.14 17.18 26.42
CA GLU A 183 -0.14 18.52 27.05
C GLU A 183 0.42 19.62 26.13
N ASP A 184 1.33 19.29 25.22
CA ASP A 184 2.02 20.26 24.33
C ASP A 184 1.45 20.28 22.89
N TYR A 185 0.41 19.48 22.61
CA TYR A 185 -0.25 19.45 21.30
C TYR A 185 -1.33 20.53 21.23
N GLU A 186 -0.93 21.76 20.88
CA GLU A 186 -1.89 22.73 20.36
C GLU A 186 -2.45 22.20 19.03
N GLU A 187 -3.73 21.84 19.00
CA GLU A 187 -4.39 21.52 17.74
C GLU A 187 -4.16 22.68 16.75
N PRO A 188 -3.62 22.40 15.55
CA PRO A 188 -3.36 23.46 14.60
C PRO A 188 -4.69 24.15 14.29
N PRO A 189 -4.74 25.49 14.26
CA PRO A 189 -5.98 26.24 14.08
C PRO A 189 -6.41 26.13 12.62
N ILE A 190 -6.99 25.00 12.24
CA ILE A 190 -7.60 24.77 10.94
C ILE A 190 -9.00 25.40 11.01
N ASP A 191 -9.02 26.73 11.01
CA ASP A 191 -10.23 27.55 11.06
C ASP A 191 -11.02 27.55 9.73
N SER A 192 -10.37 27.10 8.66
CA SER A 192 -10.88 27.14 7.30
C SER A 192 -10.27 26.05 6.43
N TYR A 193 -10.98 25.70 5.35
CA TYR A 193 -10.48 24.77 4.34
C TYR A 193 -9.08 25.16 3.83
N TRP A 194 -8.88 26.45 3.52
CA TRP A 194 -7.61 26.95 3.00
C TRP A 194 -6.49 26.94 4.05
N ALA A 195 -6.78 27.19 5.33
CA ALA A 195 -5.82 27.00 6.41
C ALA A 195 -5.35 25.53 6.46
N GLY A 196 -6.26 24.57 6.27
CA GLY A 196 -5.93 23.15 6.17
C GLY A 196 -5.05 22.82 4.96
N VAL A 197 -5.31 23.42 3.79
CA VAL A 197 -4.45 23.25 2.60
C VAL A 197 -3.05 23.80 2.85
N VAL A 198 -2.95 25.02 3.42
CA VAL A 198 -1.66 25.64 3.75
C VAL A 198 -0.90 24.80 4.77
N TYR A 199 -1.57 24.31 5.81
CA TYR A 199 -0.99 23.44 6.83
C TYR A 199 -0.35 22.19 6.21
N ARG A 200 -1.07 21.49 5.32
CA ARG A 200 -0.53 20.31 4.62
C ARG A 200 0.64 20.65 3.71
N PHE A 201 0.61 21.84 3.11
CA PHE A 201 1.72 22.32 2.29
C PHE A 201 2.97 22.62 3.12
N THR A 202 2.83 23.33 4.24
CA THR A 202 3.95 23.70 5.12
C THR A 202 4.52 22.51 5.89
N ASN A 203 3.66 21.55 6.27
CA ASN A 203 4.04 20.34 6.98
C ASN A 203 4.22 19.12 6.07
N PHE A 204 4.38 19.33 4.76
CA PHE A 204 4.42 18.25 3.77
C PHE A 204 5.38 17.12 4.12
N PHE A 205 6.56 17.39 4.67
CA PHE A 205 7.50 16.33 5.02
C PHE A 205 7.12 15.59 6.31
N ASN A 206 6.66 16.32 7.32
CA ASN A 206 6.27 15.75 8.61
C ASN A 206 5.02 14.89 8.49
N GLY A 207 4.00 15.39 7.78
CA GLY A 207 2.77 14.65 7.50
C GLY A 207 2.95 13.51 6.50
N ARG A 208 4.20 13.19 6.09
CA ARG A 208 4.55 12.12 5.14
C ARG A 208 5.60 11.14 5.66
N MET A 209 5.90 11.18 6.97
CA MET A 209 6.86 10.25 7.58
C MET A 209 6.42 8.77 7.52
N GLU A 210 5.14 8.51 7.22
CA GLU A 210 4.59 7.19 6.96
C GLU A 210 4.99 6.63 5.58
N ILE A 211 5.27 7.51 4.59
CA ILE A 211 5.57 7.08 3.22
C ILE A 211 6.81 6.20 3.14
N PRO A 212 7.97 6.52 3.75
CA PRO A 212 9.14 5.64 3.71
C PRO A 212 8.84 4.22 4.22
N ILE A 213 8.04 4.10 5.28
CA ILE A 213 7.66 2.82 5.88
C ILE A 213 6.73 2.06 4.93
N MET A 214 5.69 2.71 4.42
CA MET A 214 4.76 2.11 3.45
C MET A 214 5.45 1.76 2.13
N PHE A 215 6.38 2.59 1.67
CA PHE A 215 7.13 2.40 0.43
C PHE A 215 7.96 1.12 0.49
N LEU A 216 8.65 0.88 1.62
CA LEU A 216 9.48 -0.30 1.81
C LEU A 216 8.64 -1.58 1.83
N MET A 217 7.55 -1.60 2.60
CA MET A 217 6.59 -2.71 2.61
C MET A 217 5.96 -2.91 1.23
N GLY A 218 5.54 -1.81 0.61
CA GLY A 218 4.92 -1.76 -0.70
C GLY A 218 5.80 -2.40 -1.75
N LEU A 219 7.11 -2.11 -1.74
CA LEU A 219 8.05 -2.69 -2.70
C LEU A 219 8.11 -4.22 -2.58
N GLY A 220 8.14 -4.74 -1.35
CA GLY A 220 8.08 -6.17 -1.07
C GLY A 220 6.77 -6.81 -1.58
N LEU A 221 5.63 -6.26 -1.18
CA LEU A 221 4.31 -6.79 -1.51
C LEU A 221 3.95 -6.66 -3.00
N PHE A 222 4.37 -5.58 -3.67
CA PHE A 222 4.24 -5.46 -5.12
C PHE A 222 5.01 -6.57 -5.84
N LEU A 223 6.23 -6.87 -5.39
CA LEU A 223 7.04 -7.96 -5.94
C LEU A 223 6.43 -9.33 -5.64
N VAL A 224 5.86 -9.53 -4.45
CA VAL A 224 5.07 -10.73 -4.13
C VAL A 224 3.90 -10.87 -5.11
N GLY A 225 3.10 -9.81 -5.31
CA GLY A 225 2.01 -9.82 -6.28
C GLY A 225 2.46 -10.16 -7.70
N ALA A 226 3.54 -9.53 -8.17
CA ALA A 226 4.12 -9.83 -9.48
C ALA A 226 4.60 -11.29 -9.60
N ARG A 227 5.03 -11.92 -8.51
CA ARG A 227 5.41 -13.34 -8.48
C ARG A 227 4.22 -14.28 -8.42
N LEU A 228 3.22 -13.98 -7.60
CA LEU A 228 1.98 -14.75 -7.52
C LEU A 228 1.30 -14.82 -8.89
N TYR A 229 1.29 -13.71 -9.62
CA TYR A 229 0.77 -13.69 -10.99
C TYR A 229 1.58 -14.57 -11.94
N ARG A 230 2.91 -14.49 -11.93
CA ARG A 230 3.79 -15.34 -12.74
C ARG A 230 3.68 -16.82 -12.41
N ALA A 231 3.45 -17.14 -11.15
CA ALA A 231 3.23 -18.51 -10.69
C ALA A 231 1.82 -19.05 -11.03
N GLY A 232 0.99 -18.25 -11.73
CA GLY A 232 -0.29 -18.70 -12.22
C GLY A 232 -1.36 -18.80 -11.14
N ILE A 233 -1.36 -17.92 -10.13
CA ILE A 233 -2.37 -17.94 -9.05
C ILE A 233 -3.83 -18.00 -9.57
N PHE A 234 -4.10 -17.35 -10.70
CA PHE A 234 -5.42 -17.36 -11.36
C PHE A 234 -5.57 -18.45 -12.43
N ALA A 235 -4.51 -19.20 -12.76
CA ALA A 235 -4.56 -20.29 -13.73
C ALA A 235 -5.09 -21.58 -13.08
N PRO A 236 -5.69 -22.51 -13.85
CA PRO A 236 -6.20 -23.78 -13.33
C PRO A 236 -5.15 -24.57 -12.53
N GLU A 237 -3.89 -24.51 -12.97
CA GLU A 237 -2.71 -25.18 -12.37
C GLU A 237 -2.31 -24.60 -11.01
N GLY A 238 -2.69 -23.35 -10.71
CA GLY A 238 -2.36 -22.64 -9.47
C GLY A 238 -3.12 -23.11 -8.22
N LYS A 239 -3.77 -24.29 -8.24
CA LYS A 239 -4.59 -24.80 -7.11
C LYS A 239 -3.82 -24.84 -5.79
N ARG A 240 -2.55 -25.27 -5.82
CA ARG A 240 -1.70 -25.35 -4.63
C ARG A 240 -1.41 -23.97 -4.03
N ILE A 241 -1.10 -22.99 -4.89
CA ILE A 241 -0.81 -21.62 -4.47
C ILE A 241 -2.06 -20.99 -3.87
N ARG A 242 -3.22 -21.12 -4.53
CA ARG A 242 -4.51 -20.63 -4.00
C ARG A 242 -4.81 -21.21 -2.62
N ARG A 243 -4.64 -22.51 -2.44
CA ARG A 243 -4.86 -23.19 -1.15
C ARG A 243 -3.97 -22.61 -0.06
N ILE A 244 -2.70 -22.32 -0.34
CA ILE A 244 -1.77 -21.73 0.64
C ILE A 244 -2.19 -20.30 0.99
N THR A 245 -2.53 -19.46 -0.01
CA THR A 245 -2.98 -18.07 0.23
C THR A 245 -4.36 -17.96 0.88
N MET A 246 -5.21 -18.98 0.84
CA MET A 246 -6.51 -18.98 1.53
C MET A 246 -6.40 -19.46 2.99
N LEU A 247 -5.27 -20.05 3.38
CA LEU A 247 -5.01 -20.58 4.73
C LEU A 247 -4.15 -19.63 5.57
N LEU A 248 -3.61 -18.57 4.97
CA LEU A 248 -2.87 -17.48 5.60
C LEU A 248 -3.82 -16.29 5.82
#